data_AF-A0A386C9V9-F1
#
_entry.id   AF-A0A386C9V9-F1
#
_cell.length_a   1.000
_cell.length_b   1.000
_cell.length_c   1.000
_cell.angle_alpha   90.00
_cell.angle_beta   90.00
_cell.angle_gamma   90.00
#
_symmetry.space_group_name_H-M   'P 1'
#
loop_
_entity.id
_entity.type
_entity.pdbx_description
1 polymer ?
#
loop_
_entity_poly.entity_id
_entity_poly.type
_entity_poly.pdbx_seq_one_letter_code
_entity_poly.pdbx_strand_id
1 'polypeptide(L)'
;RVMLALFIAGVLVAWQSEAAGNPIHHSLGVAAADGNMEGKEVRFGIFNSALFATVTTDASCGAVNSMHDSFTPLGGFVPLFNMQLGEIVIGGVGAGLYGMLVFVVLAVFIAGLMVGRTPEYLGKKIESYDVKMSMLALLILAVDILGFSAWAIVSKWGTGAMNNSGP
;
A
#
# COMPACT_ATOMS: atom_id res chain seq x y z
N ARG A 1 -1.98 10.56 13.92
CA ARG A 1 -0.89 9.78 14.57
C ARG A 1 -0.77 8.39 13.96
N VAL A 2 -1.85 7.62 13.85
CA VAL A 2 -1.84 6.27 13.22
C VAL A 2 -1.31 6.31 11.78
N MET A 3 -1.86 7.17 10.91
CA MET A 3 -1.40 7.30 9.53
C MET A 3 0.11 7.62 9.42
N LEU A 4 0.60 8.56 10.24
CA LEU A 4 2.03 8.90 10.25
C LEU A 4 2.92 7.73 10.68
N ALA A 5 2.46 6.92 11.65
CA ALA A 5 3.20 5.74 12.08
C ALA A 5 3.28 4.67 10.98
N LEU A 6 2.17 4.42 10.27
CA LEU A 6 2.13 3.52 9.13
C LEU A 6 3.03 4.01 7.99
N PHE A 7 2.94 5.30 7.65
CA PHE A 7 3.79 5.93 6.64
C PHE A 7 5.29 5.75 6.96
N ILE A 8 5.71 6.13 8.18
CA ILE A 8 7.12 6.02 8.58
C ILE A 8 7.58 4.56 8.55
N ALA A 9 6.75 3.62 9.03
CA ALA A 9 7.07 2.20 8.98
C ALA A 9 7.25 1.70 7.53
N GLY A 10 6.34 2.08 6.62
CA GLY A 10 6.43 1.76 5.20
C GLY A 10 7.71 2.29 4.56
N VAL A 11 8.02 3.58 4.78
CA VAL A 11 9.24 4.21 4.27
C VAL A 11 10.49 3.48 4.76
N LEU A 12 10.55 3.17 6.06
CA LEU A 12 11.72 2.51 6.65
C LEU A 12 11.92 1.09 6.10
N VAL A 13 10.84 0.31 5.97
CA VAL A 13 10.92 -1.05 5.39
C VAL A 13 11.37 -0.99 3.93
N ALA A 14 10.75 -0.12 3.13
CA ALA A 14 11.10 0.03 1.72
C ALA A 14 12.56 0.48 1.56
N TRP A 15 12.97 1.51 2.30
CA TRP A 15 14.34 2.02 2.25
C TRP A 15 15.37 0.96 2.69
N GLN A 16 15.15 0.27 3.80
CA GLN A 16 16.08 -0.76 4.27
C GLN A 16 16.22 -1.90 3.26
N SER A 17 15.12 -2.31 2.65
CA SER A 17 15.14 -3.36 1.63
C SER A 17 15.90 -2.91 0.38
N GLU A 18 15.63 -1.70 -0.12
CA GLU A 18 16.33 -1.19 -1.31
C GLU A 18 17.81 -0.87 -1.04
N ALA A 19 18.15 -0.44 0.17
CA ALA A 19 19.53 -0.20 0.58
C ALA A 19 20.33 -1.51 0.73
N ALA A 20 19.68 -2.61 1.08
CA ALA A 20 20.30 -3.94 1.12
C ALA A 20 20.68 -4.47 -0.27
N GLY A 21 20.06 -3.92 -1.34
CA GLY A 21 20.42 -4.23 -2.72
C GLY A 21 19.94 -5.60 -3.21
N ASN A 22 20.47 -6.02 -4.35
CA ASN A 22 20.18 -7.32 -4.96
C ASN A 22 21.36 -8.28 -4.73
N PRO A 23 21.16 -9.42 -4.03
CA PRO A 23 22.22 -10.42 -3.83
C PRO A 23 22.88 -10.91 -5.14
N ILE A 24 22.11 -10.97 -6.23
CA ILE A 24 22.63 -11.35 -7.55
C ILE A 24 23.63 -10.30 -8.05
N HIS A 25 23.32 -9.01 -7.91
CA HIS A 25 24.22 -7.93 -8.30
C HIS A 25 25.52 -7.95 -7.48
N HIS A 26 25.42 -8.24 -6.19
CA HIS A 26 26.61 -8.38 -5.33
C HIS A 26 27.51 -9.55 -5.79
N SER A 27 26.91 -10.67 -6.21
CA SER A 27 27.66 -11.81 -6.74
C SER A 27 28.37 -11.50 -8.07
N LEU A 28 27.86 -10.52 -8.82
CA LEU A 28 28.45 -10.03 -10.08
C LEU A 28 29.47 -8.90 -9.88
N GLY A 29 29.78 -8.54 -8.62
CA GLY A 29 30.80 -7.53 -8.29
C GLY A 29 30.30 -6.10 -8.18
N VAL A 30 28.98 -5.86 -8.24
CA VAL A 30 28.39 -4.55 -7.92
C VAL A 30 28.55 -4.29 -6.41
N ALA A 31 29.03 -3.12 -6.03
CA ALA A 31 29.30 -2.81 -4.63
C ALA A 31 27.98 -2.77 -3.84
N ALA A 32 27.93 -3.47 -2.70
CA ALA A 32 26.74 -3.47 -1.84
C ALA A 32 26.39 -2.08 -1.29
N ALA A 33 27.38 -1.19 -1.21
CA ALA A 33 27.18 0.21 -0.83
C ALA A 33 26.30 0.97 -1.82
N ASP A 34 26.20 0.51 -3.07
CA ASP A 34 25.41 1.16 -4.11
C ASP A 34 23.92 0.76 -4.03
N GLY A 35 23.56 -0.27 -3.25
CA GLY A 35 22.19 -0.78 -3.06
C GLY A 35 21.46 -1.13 -4.37
N ASN A 36 20.12 -1.09 -4.36
CA ASN A 36 19.32 -1.40 -5.55
C ASN A 36 19.08 -0.14 -6.41
N MET A 37 19.95 0.08 -7.39
CA MET A 37 19.81 1.15 -8.37
C MET A 37 18.98 0.78 -9.60
N GLU A 38 18.51 -0.47 -9.71
CA GLU A 38 17.64 -0.88 -10.83
C GLU A 38 16.31 -0.12 -10.76
N GLY A 39 15.92 0.47 -11.89
CA GLY A 39 14.75 1.34 -11.99
C GLY A 39 14.82 2.63 -11.18
N LYS A 40 16.00 3.04 -10.67
CA LYS A 40 16.21 4.29 -9.91
C LYS A 40 16.96 5.33 -10.72
N GLU A 41 16.76 6.59 -10.35
CA GLU A 41 17.46 7.73 -10.93
C GLU A 41 18.59 8.20 -10.01
N VAL A 42 19.79 8.38 -10.56
CA VAL A 42 20.98 8.85 -9.82
C VAL A 42 20.77 10.22 -9.15
N ARG A 43 19.85 11.03 -9.68
CA ARG A 43 19.47 12.35 -9.16
C ARG A 43 18.79 12.26 -7.79
N PHE A 44 18.05 11.19 -7.54
CA PHE A 44 17.27 11.00 -6.31
C PHE A 44 17.98 10.03 -5.36
N GLY A 45 18.61 8.99 -5.90
CA GLY A 45 19.19 7.91 -5.12
C GLY A 45 18.14 7.06 -4.38
N ILE A 46 18.61 6.05 -3.66
CA ILE A 46 17.76 5.00 -3.09
C ILE A 46 16.73 5.55 -2.09
N PHE A 47 17.19 6.35 -1.12
CA PHE A 47 16.31 6.83 -0.05
C PHE A 47 15.15 7.67 -0.60
N ASN A 48 15.42 8.62 -1.49
CA ASN A 48 14.37 9.49 -2.04
C ASN A 48 13.44 8.73 -2.98
N SER A 49 13.95 7.74 -3.73
CA SER A 49 13.11 6.87 -4.54
C SER A 49 12.19 5.98 -3.69
N ALA A 50 12.70 5.37 -2.63
CA ALA A 50 11.90 4.58 -1.70
C ALA A 50 10.86 5.45 -0.97
N LEU A 51 11.25 6.62 -0.50
CA LEU A 51 10.36 7.61 0.11
C LEU A 51 9.24 8.00 -0.85
N PHE A 52 9.58 8.32 -2.11
CA PHE A 52 8.60 8.75 -3.09
C PHE A 52 7.65 7.62 -3.50
N ALA A 53 8.16 6.38 -3.64
CA ALA A 53 7.34 5.20 -3.87
C ALA A 53 6.32 4.97 -2.75
N THR A 54 6.71 5.15 -1.48
CA THR A 54 5.77 5.10 -0.35
C THR A 54 4.78 6.26 -0.41
N VAL A 55 5.24 7.50 -0.59
CA VAL A 55 4.37 8.70 -0.66
C VAL A 55 3.33 8.58 -1.76
N THR A 56 3.74 8.22 -2.98
CA THR A 56 2.85 8.23 -4.15
C THR A 56 1.76 7.16 -4.07
N THR A 57 2.05 6.02 -3.43
CA THR A 57 1.10 4.92 -3.24
C THR A 57 0.25 5.07 -1.98
N ASP A 58 0.78 5.72 -0.94
CA ASP A 58 -0.02 6.10 0.22
C ASP A 58 -1.04 7.18 -0.14
N ALA A 59 -0.62 8.19 -0.90
CA ALA A 59 -1.42 9.35 -1.23
C ALA A 59 -2.30 9.18 -2.49
N SER A 60 -2.46 7.97 -3.03
CA SER A 60 -3.24 7.74 -4.28
C SER A 60 -2.81 8.66 -5.44
N CYS A 61 -1.52 9.01 -5.50
CA CYS A 61 -1.04 9.96 -6.49
C CYS A 61 -0.75 9.28 -7.83
N GLY A 62 -0.08 8.13 -7.80
CA GLY A 62 0.28 7.37 -8.99
C GLY A 62 1.45 7.95 -9.80
N ALA A 63 2.08 9.04 -9.36
CA ALA A 63 3.31 9.54 -9.95
C ALA A 63 4.47 8.59 -9.62
N VAL A 64 5.30 8.24 -10.62
CA VAL A 64 6.38 7.27 -10.44
C VAL A 64 7.72 7.91 -10.84
N ASN A 65 8.63 8.09 -9.87
CA ASN A 65 9.99 8.59 -10.11
C ASN A 65 11.04 7.47 -10.14
N SER A 66 10.63 6.24 -9.84
CA SER A 66 11.43 5.03 -9.92
C SER A 66 10.53 3.83 -10.18
N MET A 67 10.92 2.93 -11.08
CA MET A 67 10.07 1.82 -11.52
C MET A 67 9.84 0.83 -10.38
N HIS A 68 8.59 0.72 -9.90
CA HIS A 68 8.24 -0.18 -8.80
C HIS A 68 8.45 -1.66 -9.14
N ASP A 69 8.37 -2.04 -10.41
CA ASP A 69 8.63 -3.41 -10.90
C ASP A 69 10.10 -3.84 -10.70
N SER A 70 11.01 -2.87 -10.58
CA SER A 70 12.44 -3.07 -10.31
C SER A 70 12.80 -3.04 -8.82
N PHE A 71 11.83 -2.86 -7.92
CA PHE A 71 12.11 -2.87 -6.48
C PHE A 71 12.41 -4.29 -6.02
N THR A 72 13.16 -4.40 -4.93
CA THR A 72 13.32 -5.64 -4.18
C THR A 72 11.97 -6.16 -3.70
N PRO A 73 11.81 -7.47 -3.41
CA PRO A 73 10.51 -8.04 -3.04
C PRO A 73 9.81 -7.32 -1.88
N LEU A 74 10.54 -7.00 -0.81
CA LEU A 74 9.99 -6.23 0.33
C LEU A 74 9.85 -4.74 0.00
N GLY A 75 10.73 -4.18 -0.85
CA GLY A 75 10.62 -2.81 -1.33
C GLY A 75 9.35 -2.58 -2.15
N GLY A 76 8.99 -3.50 -3.05
CA GLY A 76 7.78 -3.46 -3.87
C GLY A 76 6.51 -3.90 -3.11
N PHE A 77 6.66 -4.68 -2.03
CA PHE A 77 5.54 -5.05 -1.16
C PHE A 77 4.91 -3.82 -0.49
N VAL A 78 5.70 -2.85 -0.04
CA VAL A 78 5.17 -1.65 0.65
C VAL A 78 4.22 -0.85 -0.26
N PRO A 79 4.59 -0.45 -1.49
CA PRO A 79 3.67 0.15 -2.45
C PRO A 79 2.39 -0.65 -2.69
N LEU A 80 2.50 -1.98 -2.87
CA LEU A 80 1.35 -2.85 -3.08
C LEU A 80 0.42 -2.87 -1.85
N PHE A 81 1.00 -2.99 -0.66
CA PHE A 81 0.26 -2.98 0.59
C PHE A 81 -0.50 -1.66 0.78
N ASN A 82 0.15 -0.53 0.53
CA ASN A 82 -0.46 0.80 0.66
C ASN A 82 -1.69 0.96 -0.24
N MET A 83 -1.60 0.53 -1.50
CA MET A 83 -2.73 0.54 -2.43
C MET A 83 -3.84 -0.43 -1.99
N GLN A 84 -3.48 -1.65 -1.60
CA GLN A 84 -4.46 -2.69 -1.21
C GLN A 84 -5.15 -2.39 0.12
N LEU A 85 -4.53 -1.58 0.99
CA LEU A 85 -5.16 -1.08 2.22
C LEU A 85 -6.30 -0.08 1.93
N GLY A 86 -6.44 0.37 0.68
CA GLY A 86 -7.44 1.34 0.26
C GLY A 86 -6.97 2.78 0.39
N GLU A 87 -5.66 3.02 0.35
CA GLU A 87 -5.08 4.37 0.24
C GLU A 87 -5.51 5.29 1.39
N ILE A 88 -5.56 4.72 2.60
CA ILE A 88 -6.04 5.41 3.82
C ILE A 88 -4.92 6.08 4.62
N VAL A 89 -3.66 5.85 4.25
CA VAL A 89 -2.49 6.38 4.95
C VAL A 89 -2.16 7.75 4.34
N ILE A 90 -2.61 8.83 4.99
CA ILE A 90 -2.66 10.19 4.41
C ILE A 90 -3.69 10.26 3.29
N GLY A 91 -3.52 9.40 2.28
CA GLY A 91 -4.47 9.12 1.21
C GLY A 91 -4.62 10.23 0.20
N GLY A 92 -5.41 9.94 -0.84
CA GLY A 92 -5.73 10.89 -1.89
C GLY A 92 -6.53 12.09 -1.39
N VAL A 93 -6.51 13.18 -2.15
CA VAL A 93 -7.25 14.41 -1.83
C VAL A 93 -8.74 14.09 -1.70
N GLY A 94 -9.26 14.14 -0.48
CA GLY A 94 -10.63 13.75 -0.13
C GLY A 94 -10.80 12.23 0.04
N ALA A 95 -10.29 11.43 -0.91
CA ALA A 95 -10.41 9.97 -0.91
C ALA A 95 -9.85 9.30 0.34
N GLY A 96 -8.65 9.72 0.74
CA GLY A 96 -7.99 9.23 1.95
C GLY A 96 -8.80 9.50 3.20
N LEU A 97 -9.37 10.69 3.31
CA LEU A 97 -10.11 11.10 4.50
C LEU A 97 -11.39 10.28 4.67
N TYR A 98 -12.21 10.16 3.62
CA TYR A 98 -13.44 9.35 3.74
C TYR A 98 -13.11 7.87 3.91
N GLY A 99 -12.06 7.36 3.24
CA GLY A 99 -11.61 5.97 3.39
C GLY A 99 -11.19 5.68 4.83
N MET A 100 -10.40 6.57 5.42
CA MET A 100 -10.03 6.46 6.84
C MET A 100 -11.24 6.55 7.77
N LEU A 101 -12.23 7.41 7.46
CA LEU A 101 -13.45 7.50 8.26
C LEU A 101 -14.28 6.20 8.22
N VAL A 102 -14.35 5.51 7.08
CA VAL A 102 -14.96 4.18 6.97
C VAL A 102 -14.28 3.19 7.93
N PHE A 103 -12.95 3.18 7.98
CA PHE A 103 -12.21 2.36 8.94
C PHE A 103 -12.44 2.78 10.40
N VAL A 104 -12.58 4.09 10.67
CA VAL A 104 -12.89 4.58 12.02
C VAL A 104 -14.27 4.12 12.47
N VAL A 105 -15.30 4.17 11.61
CA VAL A 105 -16.64 3.67 11.93
C VAL A 105 -16.59 2.19 12.33
N LEU A 106 -15.86 1.37 11.58
CA LEU A 106 -15.69 -0.05 11.89
C LEU A 106 -14.89 -0.28 13.18
N ALA A 107 -13.80 0.45 13.38
CA ALA A 107 -12.98 0.33 14.58
C ALA A 107 -13.78 0.69 15.85
N VAL A 108 -14.55 1.78 15.81
CA VAL A 108 -15.42 2.19 16.92
C VAL A 108 -16.55 1.19 17.14
N PHE A 109 -17.15 0.66 16.06
CA PHE A 109 -18.16 -0.40 16.15
C PHE A 109 -17.61 -1.63 16.88
N ILE A 110 -16.45 -2.14 16.47
CA ILE A 110 -15.80 -3.29 17.10
C ILE A 110 -15.45 -2.98 18.56
N ALA A 111 -14.87 -1.81 18.84
CA ALA A 111 -14.53 -1.40 20.20
C ALA A 111 -15.77 -1.31 21.12
N GLY A 112 -16.87 -0.74 20.63
CA GLY A 112 -18.14 -0.64 21.36
C GLY A 112 -18.71 -2.03 21.66
N LEU A 113 -18.71 -2.93 20.67
CA LEU A 113 -19.13 -4.33 20.86
C LEU A 113 -18.28 -5.05 21.92
N MET A 114 -16.95 -4.89 21.90
CA MET A 114 -16.05 -5.53 22.85
C MET A 114 -16.27 -5.04 24.30
N VAL A 115 -16.65 -3.78 24.49
CA VAL A 115 -16.93 -3.19 25.80
C VAL A 115 -18.39 -3.39 26.23
N GLY A 116 -19.26 -3.89 25.32
CA GLY A 116 -20.69 -4.06 25.57
C GLY A 116 -21.47 -2.75 25.61
N ARG A 117 -20.97 -1.69 24.96
CA ARG A 117 -21.61 -0.37 24.86
C ARG A 117 -22.05 -0.06 23.43
N THR A 118 -23.05 0.80 23.29
CA THR A 118 -23.43 1.32 21.97
C THR A 118 -22.24 2.09 21.37
N PRO A 119 -21.81 1.75 20.14
CA PRO A 119 -20.69 2.46 19.51
C PRO A 119 -21.04 3.92 19.21
N GLU A 120 -20.10 4.82 19.51
CA GLU A 120 -20.29 6.26 19.37
C GLU A 120 -19.00 6.93 18.91
N TYR A 121 -19.09 7.77 17.89
CA TYR A 121 -17.98 8.55 17.36
C TYR A 121 -18.36 10.04 17.33
N LEU A 122 -17.57 10.89 18.01
CA LEU A 122 -17.78 12.34 18.11
C LEU A 122 -19.20 12.73 18.59
N GLY A 123 -19.76 12.02 19.56
CA GLY A 123 -21.12 12.29 20.05
C GLY A 123 -22.23 11.65 19.24
N LYS A 124 -21.92 11.04 18.08
CA LYS A 124 -22.90 10.41 17.19
C LYS A 124 -22.89 8.90 17.37
N LYS A 125 -24.06 8.34 17.61
CA LYS A 125 -24.24 6.89 17.65
C LYS A 125 -24.03 6.32 16.25
N ILE A 126 -23.31 5.21 16.18
CA ILE A 126 -23.12 4.45 14.95
C ILE A 126 -24.25 3.42 14.89
N GLU A 127 -25.09 3.53 13.87
CA GLU A 127 -26.23 2.64 13.68
C GLU A 127 -25.90 1.51 12.70
N SER A 128 -26.82 0.53 12.61
CA SER A 128 -26.65 -0.61 11.73
C SER A 128 -26.49 -0.22 10.25
N TYR A 129 -27.08 0.90 9.83
CA TYR A 129 -26.93 1.42 8.47
C TYR A 129 -25.49 1.87 8.19
N ASP A 130 -24.90 2.65 9.11
CA ASP A 130 -23.53 3.17 8.96
C ASP A 130 -22.51 2.04 8.85
N VAL A 131 -22.68 0.98 9.66
CA VAL A 131 -21.83 -0.21 9.62
C VAL A 131 -21.98 -0.96 8.31
N LYS A 132 -23.23 -1.17 7.83
CA LYS A 132 -23.49 -1.87 6.56
C LYS A 132 -22.89 -1.12 5.37
N MET A 133 -23.05 0.20 5.32
CA MET A 133 -22.49 1.02 4.24
C MET A 133 -20.96 1.05 4.29
N SER A 134 -20.37 1.14 5.49
CA SER A 134 -18.92 1.08 5.69
C SER A 134 -18.34 -0.27 5.25
N MET A 135 -18.99 -1.37 5.63
CA MET A 135 -18.60 -2.72 5.19
C MET A 135 -18.72 -2.88 3.69
N LEU A 136 -19.80 -2.38 3.08
CA LEU A 136 -20.00 -2.45 1.64
C LEU A 136 -18.87 -1.71 0.89
N ALA A 137 -18.48 -0.53 1.35
CA ALA A 137 -17.39 0.24 0.74
C ALA A 137 -16.06 -0.53 0.74
N LEU A 138 -15.69 -1.19 1.85
CA LEU A 138 -14.47 -2.00 1.92
C LEU A 138 -14.56 -3.27 1.07
N LEU A 139 -15.73 -3.91 1.03
CA LEU A 139 -15.93 -5.13 0.25
C LEU A 139 -15.87 -4.86 -1.26
N ILE A 140 -16.37 -3.71 -1.73
CA ILE A 140 -16.26 -3.33 -3.14
C ILE A 140 -14.79 -3.31 -3.56
N LEU A 141 -13.94 -2.61 -2.81
CA LEU A 141 -12.50 -2.56 -3.10
C LEU A 141 -11.86 -3.95 -3.14
N ALA A 142 -12.14 -4.78 -2.12
CA ALA A 142 -11.55 -6.12 -2.04
C ALA A 142 -12.04 -7.04 -3.18
N VAL A 143 -13.33 -7.01 -3.49
CA VAL A 143 -13.92 -7.80 -4.58
C VAL A 143 -13.39 -7.36 -5.93
N ASP A 144 -13.22 -6.06 -6.16
CA ASP A 144 -12.68 -5.55 -7.42
C ASP A 144 -11.22 -6.01 -7.60
N ILE A 145 -10.37 -5.78 -6.59
CA ILE A 145 -8.95 -6.19 -6.67
C ILE A 145 -8.84 -7.69 -6.88
N LEU A 146 -9.49 -8.51 -6.04
CA LEU A 146 -9.36 -9.96 -6.11
C LEU A 146 -10.07 -10.55 -7.33
N GLY A 147 -11.24 -10.04 -7.69
CA GLY A 147 -12.05 -10.52 -8.80
C GLY A 147 -11.35 -10.29 -10.14
N PHE A 148 -10.87 -9.07 -10.38
CA PHE A 148 -10.13 -8.76 -11.61
C PHE A 148 -8.76 -9.45 -11.63
N SER A 149 -8.07 -9.57 -10.50
CA SER A 149 -6.81 -10.32 -10.42
C SER A 149 -7.02 -11.81 -10.73
N ALA A 150 -8.06 -12.43 -10.16
CA ALA A 150 -8.40 -13.82 -10.42
C ALA A 150 -8.72 -14.08 -11.89
N TRP A 151 -9.45 -13.16 -12.54
CA TRP A 151 -9.71 -13.24 -13.97
C TRP A 151 -8.43 -13.06 -14.81
N ALA A 152 -7.57 -12.11 -14.45
CA ALA A 152 -6.32 -11.85 -15.16
C ALA A 152 -5.40 -13.08 -15.19
N ILE A 153 -5.23 -13.77 -14.07
CA ILE A 153 -4.30 -14.92 -13.97
C ILE A 153 -4.77 -16.18 -14.72
N VAL A 154 -6.06 -16.33 -15.02
CA VAL A 154 -6.59 -17.48 -15.78
C VAL A 154 -6.81 -17.18 -17.26
N SER A 155 -6.91 -15.90 -17.63
CA SER A 155 -7.11 -15.49 -19.01
C SER A 155 -5.78 -15.46 -19.78
N LYS A 156 -5.79 -15.90 -21.04
CA LYS A 156 -4.61 -15.77 -21.93
C LYS A 156 -4.23 -14.31 -22.18
N TRP A 157 -5.20 -13.41 -22.12
CA TRP A 157 -4.98 -11.97 -22.25
C TRP A 157 -4.14 -11.43 -21.09
N GLY A 158 -4.48 -11.78 -19.84
CA GLY A 158 -3.73 -11.34 -18.66
C GLY A 158 -2.36 -12.00 -18.53
N THR A 159 -2.28 -13.33 -18.73
CA THR A 159 -0.99 -14.03 -18.63
C THR A 159 -0.01 -13.66 -19.75
N GLY A 160 -0.51 -13.26 -20.92
CA GLY A 160 0.30 -12.74 -22.02
C GLY A 160 0.87 -11.33 -21.80
N ALA A 161 0.41 -10.60 -20.77
CA ALA A 161 0.86 -9.25 -20.47
C ALA A 161 2.01 -9.19 -19.43
N MET A 162 2.40 -10.33 -18.84
CA MET A 162 3.47 -10.38 -17.83
C MET A 162 4.84 -10.11 -18.48
N ASN A 163 5.57 -9.14 -17.94
CA ASN A 163 6.93 -8.82 -18.37
C ASN A 163 7.99 -9.67 -17.68
N ASN A 164 7.81 -9.92 -16.38
CA ASN A 164 8.73 -10.68 -15.54
C ASN A 164 8.15 -12.05 -15.25
N SER A 165 8.96 -13.10 -15.39
CA SER A 165 8.58 -14.45 -14.96
C SER A 165 8.56 -14.53 -13.44
N GLY A 166 7.60 -15.29 -12.91
CA GLY A 166 7.66 -15.74 -11.53
C GLY A 166 8.79 -16.75 -11.28
N PRO A 167 9.02 -17.14 -10.01
CA PRO A 167 9.85 -18.29 -9.69
C PRO A 167 9.36 -19.59 -10.34
#